data_AF-A0A560WNA2-F1
#
_entry.id   AF-A0A560WNA2-F1
#
_cell.length_a   1.000
_cell.length_b   1.000
_cell.length_c   1.000
_cell.angle_alpha   90.00
_cell.angle_beta   90.00
_cell.angle_gamma   90.00
#
_symmetry.space_group_name_H-M   'P 1'
#
loop_
_entity.id
_entity.type
_entity.pdbx_description
1 polymer ?
#
loop_
_entity_poly.entity_id
_entity_poly.type
_entity_poly.pdbx_seq_one_letter_code
_entity_poly.pdbx_strand_id
1 'polypeptide(L)'
;MSRANPFGDLNDFASGKAVKPVPAEAIDKLSESSGFPSRKAVRETAKETGAPSPASGSGRAPRRHVTGRNRQINIKATKETITELYRIADDMRLPLGAVLEQALEALAEKKATK
;
A
#
# COMPACT_ATOMS: atom_id res chain seq x y z
N MET A 1 18.20 -44.07 1.51
CA MET A 1 19.05 -42.94 1.92
C MET A 1 18.14 -41.80 2.34
N SER A 2 18.30 -41.27 3.56
CA SER A 2 17.49 -40.14 4.05
C SER A 2 17.94 -38.84 3.36
N ARG A 3 16.98 -38.04 2.89
CA ARG A 3 17.23 -36.77 2.18
C ARG A 3 17.66 -35.71 3.21
N ALA A 4 18.80 -35.06 2.98
CA ALA A 4 19.28 -33.98 3.85
C ALA A 4 18.22 -32.86 3.93
N ASN A 5 17.78 -32.55 5.15
CA ASN A 5 16.84 -31.46 5.40
C ASN A 5 17.64 -30.18 5.73
N PRO A 6 17.66 -29.17 4.85
CA PRO A 6 18.37 -27.91 5.11
C PRO A 6 17.74 -27.07 6.23
N PHE A 7 16.58 -27.48 6.75
CA PHE A 7 15.85 -26.81 7.82
C PHE A 7 15.86 -27.60 9.15
N GLY A 8 16.70 -28.63 9.27
CA GLY A 8 16.79 -29.45 10.47
C GLY A 8 17.29 -28.71 11.72
N ASP A 9 17.98 -27.59 11.53
CA ASP A 9 18.60 -26.79 12.61
C ASP A 9 17.81 -25.52 12.98
N LEU A 10 16.54 -25.42 12.55
CA LEU A 10 15.71 -24.24 12.82
C LEU A 10 14.92 -24.32 14.15
N ASN A 11 15.23 -25.29 15.01
CA ASN A 11 14.51 -25.49 16.28
C ASN A 11 14.66 -24.30 17.25
N ASP A 12 15.68 -23.47 17.08
CA ASP A 12 15.96 -22.30 17.93
C ASP A 12 15.39 -20.98 17.35
N PHE A 13 14.71 -21.04 16.20
CA PHE A 13 14.08 -19.88 15.58
C PHE A 13 12.74 -19.56 16.26
N ALA A 14 12.80 -18.86 17.39
CA ALA A 14 11.63 -18.36 18.11
C ALA A 14 11.59 -16.82 18.14
N SER A 15 10.41 -16.25 18.38
CA SER A 15 10.29 -14.80 18.60
C SER A 15 11.11 -14.38 19.83
N GLY A 16 12.11 -13.52 19.64
CA GLY A 16 12.96 -13.03 20.72
C GLY A 16 12.18 -12.27 21.81
N LYS A 17 12.70 -12.30 23.04
CA LYS A 17 12.15 -11.53 24.17
C LYS A 17 12.35 -10.03 23.89
N ALA A 18 11.38 -9.21 24.27
CA ALA A 18 11.48 -7.75 24.14
C ALA A 18 12.69 -7.23 24.93
N VAL A 19 13.69 -6.71 24.21
CA VAL A 19 14.90 -6.13 24.80
C VAL A 19 14.61 -4.69 25.23
N LYS A 20 15.16 -4.27 26.37
CA LYS A 20 15.07 -2.88 26.83
C LYS A 20 15.70 -1.95 25.79
N PRO A 21 15.09 -0.78 25.51
CA PRO A 21 15.66 0.16 24.55
C PRO A 21 17.06 0.60 25.01
N VAL A 22 18.02 0.51 24.10
CA VAL A 22 19.40 0.95 24.30
C VAL A 22 19.42 2.48 24.36
N PRO A 23 20.23 3.12 25.23
CA PRO A 23 20.34 4.57 25.27
C PRO A 23 20.84 5.14 23.93
N ALA A 24 20.27 6.25 23.50
CA ALA A 24 20.59 6.88 22.21
C ALA A 24 22.08 7.20 22.06
N GLU A 25 22.76 7.61 23.13
CA GLU A 25 24.20 7.89 23.12
C GLU A 25 25.06 6.67 22.77
N ALA A 26 24.65 5.46 23.17
CA ALA A 26 25.35 4.24 22.83
C ALA A 26 25.16 3.88 21.34
N ILE A 27 23.99 4.21 20.78
CA ILE A 27 23.70 4.06 19.36
C ILE A 27 24.56 5.04 18.55
N ASP A 28 24.68 6.29 18.99
CA ASP A 28 25.49 7.31 18.31
C ASP A 28 26.97 6.93 18.28
N LYS A 29 27.54 6.54 19.42
CA LYS A 29 28.95 6.08 19.52
C LYS A 29 29.22 4.86 18.64
N LEU A 30 28.30 3.89 18.60
CA LEU A 30 28.44 2.70 17.76
C LEU A 30 28.33 3.05 16.27
N SER A 31 27.45 3.99 15.93
CA SER A 31 27.25 4.44 14.56
C SER A 31 28.48 5.20 14.05
N GLU A 32 29.07 6.06 14.88
CA GLU A 32 30.33 6.74 14.58
C GLU A 32 31.49 5.76 14.40
N SER A 33 31.66 4.80 15.32
CA SER A 33 32.73 3.80 15.22
C SER A 33 32.57 2.84 14.04
N SER A 34 31.33 2.60 13.61
CA SER A 34 31.01 1.74 12.47
C SER A 34 30.97 2.49 11.12
N GLY A 35 31.28 3.80 11.11
CA GLY A 35 31.28 4.60 9.88
C GLY A 35 29.91 4.95 9.32
N PHE A 36 28.87 4.92 10.17
CA PHE A 36 27.49 5.35 9.86
C PHE A 36 27.15 6.66 10.58
N PRO A 37 27.79 7.80 10.27
CA PRO A 37 27.46 9.07 10.92
C PRO A 37 26.01 9.47 10.60
N SER A 38 25.23 9.71 11.65
CA SER A 38 23.84 10.17 11.53
C SER A 38 23.80 11.56 10.90
N ARG A 39 23.11 11.72 9.77
CA ARG A 39 22.74 13.05 9.28
C ARG A 39 21.66 13.57 10.20
N LYS A 40 22.01 14.39 11.21
CA LYS A 40 21.02 15.15 11.97
C LYS A 40 20.14 15.90 10.98
N ALA A 41 18.90 15.45 10.79
CA ALA A 41 17.92 16.20 10.03
C ALA A 41 17.83 17.57 10.68
N VAL A 42 18.03 18.63 9.89
CA VAL A 42 17.93 20.03 10.32
C VAL A 42 16.53 20.25 10.89
N ARG A 43 16.36 20.03 12.19
CA ARG A 43 15.09 20.21 12.90
C ARG A 43 15.15 21.40 13.87
N GLU A 44 16.29 22.09 13.93
CA GLU A 44 16.53 23.15 14.91
C GLU A 44 16.51 24.58 14.34
N THR A 45 16.47 24.79 13.01
CA THR A 45 16.36 26.17 12.46
C THR A 45 14.93 26.68 12.29
N ALA A 46 13.91 25.93 12.70
CA ALA A 46 12.51 26.31 12.49
C ALA A 46 11.85 27.03 13.68
N LYS A 47 12.57 27.36 14.76
CA LYS A 47 11.96 27.93 15.99
C LYS A 47 12.17 29.43 16.21
N GLU A 48 13.00 30.13 15.43
CA GLU A 48 13.35 31.54 15.74
C GLU A 48 13.01 32.60 14.67
N THR A 49 12.45 32.23 13.53
CA THR A 49 11.88 33.22 12.61
C THR A 49 10.39 32.96 12.47
N GLY A 50 9.57 33.82 13.08
CA GLY A 50 8.10 33.82 13.01
C GLY A 50 7.55 34.12 11.61
N ALA A 51 7.94 33.32 10.62
CA ALA A 51 7.32 33.27 9.31
C ALA A 51 6.14 32.27 9.36
N PRO A 52 5.03 32.52 8.64
CA PRO A 52 3.88 31.64 8.67
C PRO A 52 4.30 30.23 8.24
N SER A 53 4.11 29.30 9.17
CA SER A 53 4.22 27.86 8.95
C SER A 53 3.46 27.50 7.67
N PRO A 54 4.09 26.94 6.62
CA PRO A 54 3.31 26.37 5.55
C PRO A 54 2.54 25.21 6.17
N ALA A 55 1.23 25.35 6.15
CA ALA A 55 0.29 24.33 6.58
C ALA A 55 0.72 22.95 6.05
N SER A 56 0.57 21.96 6.94
CA SER A 56 0.42 20.53 6.65
C SER A 56 0.32 20.15 5.16
N GLY A 57 1.22 19.29 4.69
CA GLY A 57 0.97 18.49 3.49
C GLY A 57 2.08 18.51 2.44
N SER A 58 3.16 17.78 2.67
CA SER A 58 3.98 17.27 1.57
C SER A 58 4.38 15.82 1.80
N GLY A 59 3.42 15.02 2.30
CA GLY A 59 3.38 13.63 1.87
C GLY A 59 3.27 13.67 0.35
N ARG A 60 4.33 13.22 -0.34
CA ARG A 60 4.35 13.12 -1.82
C ARG A 60 2.96 12.67 -2.24
N ALA A 61 2.27 13.50 -3.02
CA ALA A 61 0.97 13.16 -3.57
C ALA A 61 1.10 11.74 -4.12
N PRO A 62 0.26 10.79 -3.68
CA PRO A 62 0.40 9.41 -4.09
C PRO A 62 0.47 9.41 -5.61
N ARG A 63 1.63 9.02 -6.15
CA ARG A 63 1.90 9.05 -7.60
C ARG A 63 1.00 8.10 -8.38
N ARG A 64 0.15 7.36 -7.66
CA ARG A 64 -0.79 6.40 -8.19
C ARG A 64 -2.18 7.01 -8.09
N HIS A 65 -2.75 7.35 -9.24
CA HIS A 65 -4.19 7.57 -9.35
C HIS A 65 -4.91 6.30 -8.86
N VAL A 66 -5.58 6.37 -7.72
CA VAL A 66 -6.37 5.26 -7.20
C VAL A 66 -7.75 5.37 -7.82
N THR A 67 -8.23 4.31 -8.47
CA THR A 67 -9.50 4.30 -9.18
C THR A 67 -10.72 4.08 -8.27
N GLY A 68 -10.57 4.16 -6.94
CA GLY A 68 -11.63 3.91 -5.94
C GLY A 68 -12.10 2.45 -5.79
N ARG A 69 -12.00 1.65 -6.86
CA ARG A 69 -12.44 0.23 -6.93
C ARG A 69 -11.52 -0.72 -6.16
N ASN A 70 -11.67 -0.78 -4.83
CA ASN A 70 -10.84 -1.58 -3.92
C ASN A 70 -11.53 -2.80 -3.28
N ARG A 71 -12.83 -2.99 -3.52
CA ARG A 71 -13.61 -4.13 -2.98
C ARG A 71 -13.90 -5.15 -4.09
N GLN A 72 -13.68 -6.42 -3.78
CA GLN A 72 -14.00 -7.53 -4.67
C GLN A 72 -15.42 -8.04 -4.44
N ILE A 73 -16.10 -8.42 -5.52
CA ILE A 73 -17.38 -9.12 -5.51
C ILE A 73 -17.19 -10.48 -6.18
N ASN A 74 -17.62 -11.56 -5.53
CA ASN A 74 -17.52 -12.91 -6.07
C ASN A 74 -18.84 -13.25 -6.78
N ILE A 75 -18.88 -13.03 -8.09
CA ILE A 75 -20.06 -13.29 -8.92
C ILE A 75 -19.78 -14.51 -9.81
N LYS A 76 -20.76 -15.41 -9.88
CA LYS A 76 -20.80 -16.47 -10.90
C LYS A 76 -21.63 -15.97 -12.07
N ALA A 77 -21.12 -16.13 -13.29
CA ALA A 77 -21.79 -15.72 -14.53
C ALA A 77 -21.61 -16.81 -15.59
N THR A 78 -22.44 -16.78 -16.63
CA THR A 78 -22.29 -17.71 -17.77
C THR A 78 -21.10 -17.30 -18.65
N LYS A 79 -20.66 -18.21 -19.51
CA LYS A 79 -19.54 -17.94 -20.44
C LYS A 79 -19.86 -16.79 -21.39
N GLU A 80 -21.10 -16.73 -21.86
CA GLU A 80 -21.60 -15.71 -22.77
C GLU A 80 -21.51 -14.33 -22.11
N THR A 81 -22.03 -14.22 -20.88
CA THR A 81 -21.99 -12.96 -20.12
C THR A 81 -20.56 -12.48 -19.86
N ILE A 82 -19.65 -13.39 -19.51
CA ILE A 82 -18.24 -13.04 -19.30
C ILE A 82 -17.63 -12.51 -20.61
N THR A 83 -17.89 -13.18 -21.73
CA THR A 83 -17.37 -12.79 -23.05
C THR A 83 -17.88 -11.42 -23.47
N GLU A 84 -19.16 -11.15 -23.29
CA GLU A 84 -19.74 -9.83 -23.58
C GLU A 84 -19.17 -8.73 -22.69
N LEU A 85 -18.97 -8.99 -21.39
CA LEU A 85 -18.39 -8.01 -20.48
C LEU A 85 -16.97 -7.62 -20.89
N TYR A 86 -16.14 -8.58 -21.29
CA TYR A 86 -14.80 -8.29 -21.80
C TYR A 86 -14.84 -7.51 -23.11
N ARG A 87 -15.71 -7.90 -24.06
CA ARG A 87 -15.86 -7.19 -25.34
C ARG A 87 -16.20 -5.71 -25.12
N ILE A 88 -17.19 -5.44 -24.27
CA ILE A 88 -17.61 -4.07 -23.94
C ILE A 88 -16.48 -3.29 -23.25
N ALA A 89 -15.76 -3.93 -22.32
CA ALA A 89 -14.63 -3.31 -21.64
C ALA A 89 -13.51 -2.91 -22.60
N ASP A 90 -13.18 -3.77 -23.55
CA ASP A 90 -12.15 -3.51 -24.56
C ASP A 90 -12.58 -2.41 -25.53
N ASP A 91 -13.83 -2.45 -26.00
CA ASP A 91 -14.40 -1.43 -26.90
C ASP A 91 -14.38 -0.04 -26.25
N MET A 92 -14.72 0.05 -24.96
CA MET A 92 -14.74 1.29 -24.20
C MET A 92 -13.36 1.69 -23.64
N ARG A 93 -12.37 0.78 -23.72
CA ARG A 93 -11.05 0.91 -23.08
C ARG A 93 -11.16 1.20 -21.57
N LEU A 94 -12.12 0.56 -20.92
CA LEU A 94 -12.38 0.70 -19.49
C LEU A 94 -12.11 -0.62 -18.76
N PRO A 95 -11.67 -0.56 -17.49
CA PRO A 95 -11.59 -1.77 -16.67
C PRO A 95 -12.99 -2.30 -16.35
N LEU A 96 -13.11 -3.63 -16.22
CA LEU A 96 -14.38 -4.34 -15.98
C LEU A 96 -15.24 -3.73 -14.86
N GLY A 97 -14.60 -3.30 -13.76
CA GLY A 97 -15.31 -2.69 -12.64
C GLY A 97 -16.00 -1.36 -13.00
N ALA A 98 -15.40 -0.56 -13.88
CA ALA A 98 -16.01 0.70 -14.34
C ALA A 98 -17.17 0.44 -15.31
N VAL A 99 -17.05 -0.58 -16.15
CA VAL A 99 -18.15 -1.04 -17.01
C VAL A 99 -19.33 -1.52 -16.17
N LEU A 100 -19.07 -2.26 -15.08
CA LEU A 100 -20.11 -2.73 -14.18
C LEU A 100 -20.83 -1.56 -13.47
N GLU A 101 -20.13 -0.52 -13.04
CA GLU A 101 -20.73 0.68 -12.45
C GLU A 101 -21.72 1.36 -13.41
N GLN A 102 -21.31 1.57 -14.67
CA GLN A 102 -22.17 2.14 -15.71
C GLN A 102 -23.36 1.23 -16.03
N ALA A 103 -23.16 -0.08 -16.07
CA ALA A 103 -24.26 -1.04 -16.27
C ALA A 103 -25.29 -0.98 -15.14
N LEU A 104 -24.85 -0.75 -13.89
CA LEU A 104 -25.76 -0.60 -12.75
C LEU A 104 -26.54 0.71 -12.79
N GLU A 105 -25.92 1.81 -13.21
CA GLU A 105 -26.58 3.10 -13.42
C GLU A 105 -27.66 2.99 -14.50
N ALA A 106 -27.32 2.44 -15.68
CA ALA A 106 -28.29 2.21 -16.76
C ALA A 106 -29.43 1.27 -16.33
N LEU A 107 -29.15 0.26 -15.50
CA LEU A 107 -30.18 -0.63 -14.95
C LEU A 107 -31.10 0.11 -13.96
N ALA A 108 -30.56 1.02 -13.15
CA ALA A 108 -31.33 1.82 -12.21
C ALA A 108 -32.26 2.80 -12.94
N GLU A 109 -31.75 3.50 -13.97
CA GLU A 109 -32.55 4.38 -14.83
C GLU A 109 -33.71 3.63 -15.48
N LYS A 110 -33.42 2.48 -16.09
CA LYS A 110 -34.43 1.63 -16.74
C LYS A 110 -35.52 1.14 -15.77
N LYS A 111 -35.16 0.94 -14.49
CA LYS A 111 -36.12 0.59 -13.44
C LYS A 111 -36.94 1.78 -12.96
N ALA A 112 -36.38 2.99 -12.96
CA ALA A 112 -37.08 4.20 -12.55
C ALA A 112 -38.10 4.69 -13.60
N THR A 113 -37.87 4.39 -14.88
CA THR A 113 -38.80 4.71 -15.97
C THR A 113 -39.99 3.73 -16.06
N LYS A 114 -39.99 2.64 -15.28
CA LYS A 114 -41.03 1.61 -15.28
C LYS A 114 -41.96 1.76 -14.09
#